data_AF-A0A529QBW2-F1
#
_entry.id   AF-A0A529QBW2-F1
#
_cell.length_a   1.000
_cell.length_b   1.000
_cell.length_c   1.000
_cell.angle_alpha   90.00
_cell.angle_beta   90.00
_cell.angle_gamma   90.00
#
_symmetry.space_group_name_H-M   'P 1'
#
loop_
_entity.id
_entity.type
_entity.pdbx_description
1 polymer ?
#
loop_
_entity_poly.entity_id
_entity_poly.type
_entity_poly.pdbx_seq_one_letter_code
_entity_poly.pdbx_strand_id
1 'polypeptide(L)'
;IVDHAKLKFHHTREYNTLQKMAYGGVLFVALPLMIVTGLAMSPSMDSVLPWLNEILGGRQTARTIHFAVMVLLVLFFIVHILMILAAGPINELRSIITGWYRTDPPAKHDQPTERSA
;
A
#
# COMPACT_ATOMS: atom_id res chain seq x y z
N ILE A 1 30.35 -8.60 5.24
CA ILE A 1 30.79 -7.66 4.18
C ILE A 1 30.90 -8.37 2.83
N VAL A 2 31.55 -9.55 2.74
CA VAL A 2 31.66 -10.32 1.47
C VAL A 2 30.30 -10.86 0.95
N ASP A 3 29.34 -11.14 1.83
CA ASP A 3 28.00 -11.61 1.41
C ASP A 3 27.10 -10.51 0.84
N HIS A 4 27.40 -9.23 1.08
CA HIS A 4 26.69 -8.10 0.44
C HIS A 4 27.18 -7.80 -0.98
N ALA A 5 28.31 -8.37 -1.41
CA ALA A 5 28.83 -8.20 -2.76
C ALA A 5 28.23 -9.19 -3.78
N LYS A 6 27.50 -10.22 -3.32
CA LYS A 6 27.04 -11.33 -4.18
C LYS A 6 25.61 -11.20 -4.71
N LEU A 7 24.92 -10.08 -4.51
CA LEU A 7 23.57 -9.82 -5.06
C LEU A 7 22.57 -10.97 -4.83
N LYS A 8 22.73 -11.74 -3.74
CA LYS A 8 21.74 -12.73 -3.31
C LYS A 8 20.73 -12.03 -2.41
N PHE A 9 19.84 -11.26 -3.01
CA PHE A 9 18.61 -10.88 -2.34
C PHE A 9 17.77 -12.14 -2.19
N HIS A 10 17.73 -12.71 -0.98
CA HIS A 10 16.63 -13.59 -0.61
C HIS A 10 15.34 -12.84 -0.92
N HIS A 11 14.59 -13.34 -1.92
CA HIS A 11 13.22 -12.95 -2.18
C HIS A 11 12.36 -13.47 -1.01
N THR A 12 12.55 -12.87 0.17
CA THR A 12 11.61 -13.05 1.26
C THR A 12 10.43 -12.18 0.91
N ARG A 13 9.42 -12.87 0.41
CA ARG A 13 8.07 -12.44 0.05
C ARG A 13 7.33 -11.92 1.28
N GLU A 14 7.87 -10.89 1.93
CA GLU A 14 7.23 -10.21 3.04
C GLU A 14 6.82 -8.83 2.60
N TYR A 15 5.50 -8.60 2.61
CA TYR A 15 4.91 -7.29 2.54
C TYR A 15 5.61 -6.37 3.53
N ASN A 16 6.41 -5.45 2.99
CA ASN A 16 7.21 -4.52 3.77
C ASN A 16 6.31 -3.78 4.77
N THR A 17 6.67 -3.74 6.05
CA THR A 17 5.94 -3.01 7.10
C THR A 17 5.61 -1.58 6.68
N LEU A 18 6.48 -0.96 5.87
CA LEU A 18 6.28 0.35 5.28
C LEU A 18 5.05 0.41 4.35
N GLN A 19 4.77 -0.64 3.57
CA GLN A 19 3.54 -0.72 2.75
C GLN A 19 2.30 -0.81 3.64
N LYS A 20 2.29 -1.65 4.67
CA LYS A 20 1.14 -1.78 5.60
C LYS A 20 0.83 -0.45 6.29
N MET A 21 1.86 0.28 6.73
CA MET A 21 1.66 1.61 7.33
C MET A 21 1.17 2.64 6.31
N ALA A 22 1.69 2.62 5.08
CA ALA A 22 1.21 3.49 4.01
C ALA A 22 -0.27 3.22 3.68
N TYR A 23 -0.67 1.95 3.54
CA TYR A 23 -2.07 1.57 3.32
C TYR A 23 -2.97 2.01 4.47
N GLY A 24 -2.53 1.81 5.72
CA GLY A 24 -3.25 2.27 6.90
C GLY A 24 -3.45 3.78 6.91
N GLY A 25 -2.39 4.55 6.64
CA GLY A 25 -2.48 6.01 6.56
C GLY A 25 -3.41 6.48 5.43
N VAL A 26 -3.35 5.86 4.26
CA VAL A 26 -4.25 6.22 3.15
C VAL A 26 -5.71 5.90 3.48
N LEU A 27 -5.99 4.72 4.03
CA LEU A 27 -7.34 4.26 4.31
C LEU A 27 -8.00 5.03 5.46
N PHE A 28 -7.26 5.27 6.55
CA PHE A 28 -7.81 5.86 7.77
C PHE A 28 -7.64 7.38 7.86
N VAL A 29 -6.75 7.98 7.07
CA VAL A 29 -6.48 9.43 7.15
C VAL A 29 -6.75 10.12 5.81
N ALA A 30 -6.04 9.72 4.74
CA ALA A 30 -6.11 10.45 3.47
C ALA A 30 -7.50 10.40 2.83
N LEU A 31 -8.13 9.20 2.78
CA LEU A 31 -9.46 9.04 2.19
C LEU A 31 -10.56 9.77 2.98
N PRO A 32 -10.68 9.63 4.32
CA PRO A 32 -11.65 10.41 5.09
C PRO A 32 -11.45 11.92 4.94
N LEU A 33 -10.20 12.39 4.97
CA LEU A 33 -9.89 13.81 4.82
C LEU A 33 -10.25 14.34 3.42
N MET A 34 -10.02 13.55 2.37
CA MET A 34 -10.43 13.88 1.00
C MET A 34 -11.96 14.01 0.89
N ILE A 35 -12.71 13.08 1.51
CA ILE A 35 -14.18 13.10 1.52
C ILE A 35 -14.68 14.34 2.26
N VAL A 36 -14.18 14.59 3.49
CA VAL A 36 -14.62 15.73 4.30
C VAL A 36 -14.34 17.05 3.60
N THR A 37 -13.13 17.23 3.06
CA THR A 37 -12.78 18.48 2.34
C THR A 37 -13.54 18.64 1.02
N GLY A 38 -13.85 17.54 0.32
CA GLY A 38 -14.69 17.57 -0.88
C GLY A 38 -16.13 17.94 -0.58
N LEU A 39 -16.71 17.39 0.48
CA LEU A 39 -18.05 17.74 0.95
C LEU A 39 -18.13 19.20 1.38
N ALA A 40 -17.12 19.69 2.11
CA ALA A 40 -17.01 21.07 2.57
C ALA A 40 -16.96 22.09 1.42
N MET A 41 -16.34 21.71 0.29
CA MET A 41 -16.33 22.55 -0.92
C MET A 41 -17.62 22.47 -1.76
N SER A 42 -18.50 21.49 -1.53
CA SER A 42 -19.72 21.36 -2.30
C SER A 42 -20.76 22.41 -1.87
N PRO A 43 -21.39 23.13 -2.82
CA PRO A 43 -22.39 24.17 -2.50
C PRO A 43 -23.58 23.62 -1.70
N SER A 44 -23.98 22.38 -1.95
CA SER A 44 -25.09 21.70 -1.29
C SER A 44 -24.82 21.37 0.18
N MET A 45 -23.57 21.10 0.54
CA MET A 45 -23.22 20.73 1.92
C MET A 45 -22.85 21.95 2.76
N ASP A 46 -22.36 23.03 2.14
CA ASP A 46 -22.17 24.33 2.80
C ASP A 46 -23.49 24.89 3.34
N SER A 47 -24.60 24.67 2.62
CA SER A 47 -25.94 25.05 3.06
C SER A 47 -26.51 24.19 4.21
N VAL A 48 -25.97 22.99 4.43
CA VAL A 48 -26.46 22.03 5.44
C VAL A 48 -25.54 22.00 6.68
N LEU A 49 -24.23 22.15 6.48
CA LEU A 49 -23.19 22.04 7.51
C LEU A 49 -22.20 23.21 7.44
N PRO A 50 -22.64 24.46 7.69
CA PRO A 50 -21.76 25.63 7.64
C PRO A 50 -20.58 25.54 8.63
N TRP A 51 -20.78 24.87 9.77
CA TRP A 51 -19.74 24.62 10.77
C TRP A 51 -18.57 23.76 10.27
N LEU A 52 -18.77 22.94 9.23
CA LEU A 52 -17.73 22.09 8.66
C LEU A 52 -16.64 22.94 7.98
N ASN A 53 -17.05 24.01 7.30
CA ASN A 53 -16.13 24.99 6.70
C ASN A 53 -15.44 25.85 7.76
N GLU A 54 -16.09 26.14 8.88
CA GLU A 54 -15.49 26.87 10.00
C GLU A 54 -14.40 26.05 10.70
N ILE A 55 -14.63 24.76 10.96
CA ILE A 55 -13.61 23.86 11.55
C ILE A 55 -12.40 23.70 10.63
N LEU A 56 -12.61 23.66 9.31
CA LEU A 56 -11.53 23.58 8.32
C LEU A 56 -10.78 24.91 8.12
N GLY A 57 -11.16 25.99 8.83
CA GLY A 57 -10.52 27.30 8.71
C GLY A 57 -10.88 28.06 7.43
N GLY A 58 -12.08 27.80 6.89
CA GLY A 58 -12.65 28.49 5.74
C GLY A 58 -12.43 27.78 4.39
N ARG A 59 -13.16 28.26 3.37
CA ARG A 59 -13.19 27.67 2.01
C ARG A 59 -11.82 27.60 1.33
N GLN A 60 -10.97 28.61 1.57
CA GLN A 60 -9.64 28.66 0.97
C GLN A 60 -8.71 27.60 1.59
N THR A 61 -8.76 27.44 2.90
CA THR A 61 -7.99 26.41 3.63
C THR A 61 -8.46 25.02 3.24
N ALA A 62 -9.77 24.79 3.13
CA ALA A 62 -10.35 23.53 2.64
C ALA A 62 -9.82 23.15 1.25
N ARG A 63 -9.71 24.12 0.33
CA ARG A 63 -9.14 23.89 -1.01
C ARG A 63 -7.67 23.50 -0.97
N THR A 64 -6.86 24.19 -0.16
CA THR A 64 -5.44 23.88 -0.02
C THR A 64 -5.22 22.49 0.55
N ILE A 65 -5.98 22.11 1.60
CA ILE A 65 -5.90 20.77 2.20
C ILE A 65 -6.33 19.70 1.18
N HIS A 66 -7.44 19.93 0.47
CA HIS A 66 -7.92 19.00 -0.55
C HIS A 66 -6.88 18.80 -1.65
N PHE A 67 -6.29 19.88 -2.16
CA PHE A 67 -5.25 19.79 -3.19
C PHE A 67 -4.01 19.05 -2.69
N ALA A 68 -3.57 19.31 -1.44
CA ALA A 68 -2.44 18.60 -0.84
C ALA A 68 -2.71 17.10 -0.70
N VAL A 69 -3.89 16.72 -0.21
CA VAL A 69 -4.30 15.31 -0.07
C VAL A 69 -4.44 14.64 -1.43
N MET A 70 -4.99 15.33 -2.43
CA MET A 70 -5.08 14.82 -3.81
C MET A 70 -3.69 14.54 -4.38
N VAL A 71 -2.71 15.45 -4.23
CA VAL A 71 -1.33 15.22 -4.68
C VAL A 71 -0.72 14.01 -3.97
N LEU A 72 -0.93 13.87 -2.65
CA LEU A 72 -0.41 12.75 -1.88
C LEU A 72 -1.02 11.41 -2.34
N LEU A 73 -2.33 11.37 -2.62
CA LEU A 73 -3.00 10.18 -3.15
C LEU A 73 -2.51 9.81 -4.55
N VAL A 74 -2.28 10.80 -5.42
CA VAL A 74 -1.71 10.56 -6.77
C VAL A 74 -0.29 9.99 -6.66
N LEU A 75 0.56 10.58 -5.81
CA LEU A 75 1.92 10.07 -5.58
C LEU A 75 1.89 8.64 -5.02
N PHE A 76 1.03 8.39 -4.04
CA PHE A 76 0.82 7.06 -3.48
C PHE A 76 0.38 6.06 -4.56
N PHE A 77 -0.56 6.44 -5.43
CA PHE A 77 -1.01 5.59 -6.52
C PHE A 77 0.13 5.25 -7.48
N ILE A 78 0.97 6.22 -7.87
CA ILE A 78 2.14 5.97 -8.73
C ILE A 78 3.07 4.95 -8.08
N VAL A 79 3.46 5.17 -6.81
CA VAL A 79 4.34 4.25 -6.08
C VAL A 79 3.70 2.87 -5.95
N HIS A 80 2.39 2.81 -5.66
CA HIS A 80 1.63 1.57 -5.55
C HIS A 80 1.67 0.75 -6.84
N ILE A 81 1.43 1.39 -7.99
CA ILE A 81 1.49 0.74 -9.30
C ILE A 81 2.92 0.29 -9.62
N LEU A 82 3.94 1.11 -9.34
CA LEU A 82 5.35 0.73 -9.54
C LEU A 82 5.71 -0.53 -8.74
N MET A 83 5.24 -0.64 -7.49
CA MET A 83 5.44 -1.85 -6.68
C MET A 83 4.73 -3.07 -7.26
N ILE A 84 3.51 -2.92 -7.78
CA ILE A 84 2.79 -4.01 -8.48
C ILE A 84 3.55 -4.45 -9.73
N LEU A 85 4.04 -3.49 -10.52
CA LEU A 85 4.82 -3.78 -11.73
C LEU A 85 6.14 -4.50 -11.38
N ALA A 86 6.83 -4.06 -10.33
CA ALA A 86 8.07 -4.67 -9.85
C ALA A 86 7.86 -6.07 -9.25
N ALA A 87 6.74 -6.31 -8.56
CA ALA A 87 6.37 -7.64 -8.04
C ALA A 87 6.01 -8.63 -9.15
N GLY A 88 5.74 -8.14 -10.36
CA GLY A 88 5.32 -8.95 -11.51
C GLY A 88 3.80 -9.10 -11.55
N PRO A 89 3.07 -8.23 -12.27
CA PRO A 89 1.60 -8.23 -12.28
C PRO A 89 1.04 -9.55 -12.83
N ILE A 90 1.78 -10.22 -13.73
CA ILE A 90 1.43 -11.54 -14.25
C ILE A 90 1.57 -12.62 -13.16
N ASN A 91 2.55 -12.53 -12.27
CA ASN A 91 2.74 -13.49 -11.18
C ASN A 91 1.64 -13.36 -10.12
N GLU A 92 1.23 -12.12 -9.80
CA GLU A 92 0.18 -11.82 -8.84
C GLU A 92 -1.21 -12.15 -9.38
N LEU A 93 -1.52 -11.78 -10.63
CA LEU A 93 -2.77 -12.16 -11.29
C LEU A 93 -2.86 -13.67 -11.50
N ARG A 94 -1.77 -14.34 -11.88
CA ARG A 94 -1.72 -15.81 -11.96
C ARG A 94 -1.87 -16.44 -10.58
N SER A 95 -1.37 -15.84 -9.51
CA SER A 95 -1.63 -16.33 -8.15
C SER A 95 -3.12 -16.27 -7.79
N ILE A 96 -3.83 -15.22 -8.21
CA ILE A 96 -5.26 -15.03 -7.92
C ILE A 96 -6.13 -15.93 -8.82
N ILE A 97 -5.81 -16.03 -10.11
CA ILE A 97 -6.58 -16.78 -11.10
C ILE A 97 -6.32 -18.28 -11.00
N THR A 98 -5.07 -18.69 -10.76
CA THR A 98 -4.68 -20.11 -10.73
C THR A 98 -4.56 -20.67 -9.31
N GLY A 99 -4.45 -19.85 -8.26
CA GLY A 99 -4.34 -20.33 -6.87
C GLY A 99 -3.00 -21.00 -6.51
N TRP A 100 -2.07 -21.11 -7.45
CA TRP A 100 -0.77 -21.76 -7.22
C TRP A 100 0.26 -20.77 -6.69
N TYR A 101 0.39 -20.67 -5.36
CA TYR A 101 1.63 -20.22 -4.73
C TYR A 101 2.67 -21.33 -4.90
N ARG A 102 3.66 -21.13 -5.75
CA ARG A 102 4.86 -21.98 -5.77
C ARG A 102 5.67 -21.63 -4.51
N THR A 103 5.35 -22.27 -3.38
CA THR A 103 6.31 -22.40 -2.27
C THR A 103 7.39 -23.36 -2.75
N ASP A 104 8.66 -22.97 -2.60
CA ASP A 104 9.75 -23.90 -2.85
C ASP A 104 9.54 -25.17 -2.02
N PRO A 105 9.84 -26.36 -2.56
CA PRO A 105 9.71 -27.61 -1.81
C PRO A 105 10.47 -27.48 -0.49
N PRO A 106 9.94 -27.99 0.63
CA PRO A 106 10.70 -28.05 1.87
C PRO A 106 12.03 -28.73 1.57
N ALA A 107 13.13 -28.07 1.95
CA ALA A 107 14.47 -28.61 1.78
C ALA A 107 14.46 -30.05 2.25
N LYS A 108 14.80 -30.98 1.33
CA LYS A 108 15.04 -32.38 1.71
C LYS A 108 16.10 -32.36 2.79
N HIS A 109 15.69 -32.58 4.03
CA HIS A 109 16.58 -33.11 5.04
C HIS A 109 16.86 -34.55 4.62
N ASP A 110 17.90 -34.71 3.81
CA ASP A 110 18.54 -35.99 3.58
C ASP A 110 19.21 -36.38 4.91
N GLN A 111 18.44 -37.00 5.80
CA GLN A 111 18.96 -37.76 6.94
C GLN A 111 19.46 -39.10 6.39
N PRO A 112 20.78 -39.38 6.38
CA PRO A 112 21.27 -40.71 6.07
C PRO A 112 20.86 -41.61 7.23
N THR A 113 19.87 -42.47 6.99
CA THR A 113 19.56 -43.57 7.92
C THR A 113 20.68 -44.60 7.77
N GLU A 114 21.76 -44.45 8.53
CA GLU A 114 22.72 -45.54 8.73
C GLU A 114 22.07 -46.62 9.63
N ARG A 115 21.50 -47.61 8.93
CA ARG A 115 21.46 -49.06 9.22
C ARG A 115 22.12 -49.45 10.55
N SER A 116 21.39 -49.86 11.58
CA SER A 116 20.98 -51.26 11.81
C SER A 116 21.93 -52.31 11.20
N ALA A 117 22.93 -52.74 11.97
CA ALA A 117 23.50 -54.09 11.98
C ALA A 117 24.20 -54.32 13.33
#